data_AF-A0A858ASF6-F1
#
_entry.id   AF-A0A858ASF6-F1
#
_cell.length_a   1.000
_cell.length_b   1.000
_cell.length_c   1.000
_cell.angle_alpha   90.00
_cell.angle_beta   90.00
_cell.angle_gamma   90.00
#
_symmetry.space_group_name_H-M   'P 1'
#
loop_
_entity.id
_entity.type
_entity.pdbx_description
1 polymer ?
#
loop_
_entity_poly.entity_id
_entity_poly.type
_entity_poly.pdbx_seq_one_letter_code
_entity_poly.pdbx_strand_id
1 'polypeptide(L)'
;MKKIIFSLSTLIFTILPASQIISCQNKPTPDKDYFIPNLKEQPKSIEEIEVLTCEAYDKNQRYLEISDKEWEEYKNSIPNWNQLSQEEKNQHNVSFNLKSIESQKQDIFQFWVNTYKYKIYQFNTEYDKRFITPNGNKLNIKAENSNLYGYSLKLALESKYTTKKTKDHIQKIYNWGIQENPNTKN
;
A
#
# COMPACT_ATOMS: atom_id res chain seq x y z
N MET A 1 60.55 -31.36 44.44
CA MET A 1 59.39 -30.84 45.20
C MET A 1 58.68 -29.80 44.34
N LYS A 2 57.36 -29.96 44.22
CA LYS A 2 56.47 -29.38 43.20
C LYS A 2 56.32 -27.86 43.37
N LYS A 3 56.39 -27.11 42.25
CA LYS A 3 55.78 -25.79 42.09
C LYS A 3 54.55 -25.95 41.21
N ILE A 4 53.42 -25.44 41.69
CA ILE A 4 52.14 -25.35 40.99
C ILE A 4 52.21 -24.14 40.07
N ILE A 5 51.96 -24.30 38.77
CA ILE A 5 51.39 -23.23 37.92
C ILE A 5 50.41 -23.87 36.93
N PHE A 6 49.27 -23.19 36.84
CA PHE A 6 48.09 -23.34 35.99
C PHE A 6 48.33 -23.73 34.52
N SER A 7 47.37 -24.45 33.94
CA SER A 7 46.57 -23.89 32.83
C SER A 7 45.24 -24.63 32.65
N LEU A 8 44.18 -23.83 32.44
CA LEU A 8 42.87 -24.29 32.01
C LEU A 8 42.97 -24.87 30.59
N SER A 9 42.48 -26.09 30.39
CA SER A 9 42.19 -26.63 29.06
C SER A 9 40.72 -26.40 28.73
N THR A 10 40.50 -25.28 28.05
CA THR A 10 39.26 -24.87 27.40
C THR A 10 38.91 -25.88 26.30
N LEU A 11 37.71 -26.46 26.36
CA LEU A 11 37.12 -27.17 25.23
C LEU A 11 36.93 -26.20 24.07
N ILE A 12 37.62 -26.46 22.97
CA ILE A 12 37.49 -25.76 21.70
C ILE A 12 36.11 -26.12 21.13
N PHE A 13 35.10 -25.32 21.43
CA PHE A 13 33.94 -25.22 20.56
C PHE A 13 34.33 -24.31 19.40
N THR A 14 34.37 -24.89 18.21
CA THR A 14 34.44 -24.17 16.95
C THR A 14 33.25 -23.23 16.85
N ILE A 15 33.45 -21.97 17.21
CA ILE A 15 32.54 -20.88 16.88
C ILE A 15 32.64 -20.70 15.38
N LEU A 16 31.72 -21.33 14.64
CA LEU A 16 31.41 -20.90 13.27
C LEU A 16 31.14 -19.39 13.36
N PRO A 17 31.76 -18.56 12.49
CA PRO A 17 31.44 -17.14 12.49
C PRO A 17 29.94 -17.06 12.25
N ALA A 18 29.21 -16.54 13.25
CA ALA A 18 27.86 -16.08 13.06
C ALA A 18 27.97 -15.07 11.92
N SER A 19 27.65 -15.55 10.71
CA SER A 19 27.42 -14.75 9.53
C SER A 19 26.72 -13.51 10.02
N GLN A 20 27.36 -12.35 9.82
CA GLN A 20 26.80 -11.05 10.13
C GLN A 20 25.39 -11.02 9.56
N ILE A 21 24.41 -11.30 10.41
CA ILE A 21 23.02 -11.00 10.11
C ILE A 21 23.03 -9.49 10.20
N ILE A 22 23.25 -8.85 9.04
CA ILE A 22 22.90 -7.46 8.84
C ILE A 22 21.38 -7.45 8.93
N SER A 23 20.92 -7.39 10.18
CA SER A 23 19.54 -7.13 10.53
C SER A 23 19.26 -5.73 10.00
N CYS A 24 18.52 -5.65 8.89
CA CYS A 24 17.91 -4.41 8.41
C CYS A 24 16.89 -3.92 9.45
N GLN A 25 17.37 -3.42 10.59
CA GLN A 25 16.59 -2.61 11.52
C GLN A 25 16.94 -1.15 11.28
N ASN A 26 16.60 -0.66 10.08
CA ASN A 26 16.19 0.73 10.01
C ASN A 26 14.79 0.77 10.64
N LYS A 27 14.67 1.28 11.86
CA LYS A 27 13.37 1.75 12.34
C LYS A 27 13.02 2.97 11.48
N PRO A 28 12.02 2.90 10.59
CA PRO A 28 11.49 4.14 10.08
C PRO A 28 10.84 4.85 11.27
N THR A 29 11.06 6.15 11.41
CA THR A 29 10.15 7.04 12.13
C THR A 29 9.20 7.58 11.07
N PRO A 30 7.98 7.05 10.92
CA PRO A 30 7.07 7.55 9.92
C PRO A 30 6.06 8.48 10.58
N ASP A 31 5.74 9.58 9.93
CA ASP A 31 4.37 10.06 9.93
C ASP A 31 3.55 8.98 9.20
N LYS A 32 2.87 8.12 9.98
CA LYS A 32 2.51 6.73 9.66
C LYS A 32 1.33 6.53 8.73
N ASP A 33 0.65 7.60 8.31
CA ASP A 33 -0.69 7.45 7.72
C ASP A 33 -0.76 7.66 6.20
N TYR A 34 0.34 8.03 5.54
CA TYR A 34 0.33 8.40 4.12
C TYR A 34 1.64 8.01 3.44
N PHE A 35 2.05 6.74 3.54
CA PHE A 35 3.35 6.34 2.99
C PHE A 35 3.35 6.39 1.46
N ILE A 36 4.12 7.35 0.97
CA ILE A 36 4.60 7.46 -0.38
C ILE A 36 5.82 6.51 -0.48
N PRO A 37 5.78 5.37 -1.20
CA PRO A 37 7.02 4.68 -1.57
C PRO A 37 7.95 5.70 -2.25
N ASN A 38 9.26 5.61 -2.02
CA ASN A 38 10.24 6.60 -2.48
C ASN A 38 10.05 6.90 -3.99
N LEU A 39 9.31 7.97 -4.32
CA LEU A 39 8.89 8.35 -5.69
C LEU A 39 10.06 8.80 -6.57
N LYS A 40 11.29 8.67 -6.10
CA LYS A 40 12.46 9.06 -6.86
C LYS A 40 12.80 8.03 -7.94
N GLU A 41 12.40 6.78 -7.76
CA GLU A 41 12.70 5.71 -8.70
C GLU A 41 11.45 5.29 -9.48
N GLN A 42 11.62 5.10 -10.79
CA GLN A 42 10.62 4.47 -11.64
C GLN A 42 10.85 2.94 -11.63
N PRO A 43 9.80 2.10 -11.71
CA PRO A 43 9.96 0.64 -11.72
C PRO A 43 10.86 0.19 -12.87
N LYS A 44 11.71 -0.80 -12.61
CA LYS A 44 12.74 -1.29 -13.53
C LYS A 44 12.23 -2.38 -14.46
N SER A 45 11.19 -3.11 -14.05
CA SER A 45 10.60 -4.17 -14.86
C SER A 45 9.12 -4.38 -14.54
N ILE A 46 8.45 -5.19 -15.35
CA ILE A 46 7.07 -5.62 -15.11
C ILE A 46 6.98 -6.43 -13.81
N GLU A 47 7.95 -7.32 -13.53
CA GLU A 47 7.97 -8.16 -12.33
C GLU A 47 8.04 -7.31 -11.05
N GLU A 48 8.82 -6.22 -11.06
CA GLU A 48 8.82 -5.27 -9.94
C GLU A 48 7.44 -4.64 -9.74
N ILE A 49 6.77 -4.27 -10.84
CA ILE A 49 5.41 -3.70 -10.77
C ILE A 49 4.39 -4.74 -10.28
N GLU A 50 4.52 -6.02 -10.68
CA GLU A 50 3.67 -7.12 -10.20
C GLU A 50 3.74 -7.24 -8.67
N VAL A 51 4.95 -7.24 -8.10
CA VAL A 51 5.18 -7.28 -6.64
C VAL A 51 4.54 -6.07 -5.95
N LEU A 52 4.85 -4.87 -6.42
CA LEU A 52 4.32 -3.62 -5.85
C LEU A 52 2.79 -3.55 -5.92
N THR A 53 2.19 -4.02 -7.01
CA THR A 53 0.74 -4.05 -7.18
C THR A 53 0.10 -5.02 -6.18
N CYS A 54 0.68 -6.20 -5.99
CA CYS A 54 0.18 -7.17 -5.00
C CYS A 54 0.25 -6.60 -3.57
N GLU A 55 1.36 -5.94 -3.21
CA GLU A 55 1.50 -5.31 -1.90
C GLU A 55 0.50 -4.16 -1.68
N ALA A 56 0.31 -3.31 -2.70
CA ALA A 56 -0.66 -2.22 -2.62
C ALA A 56 -2.08 -2.77 -2.50
N TYR A 57 -2.41 -3.82 -3.25
CA TYR A 57 -3.71 -4.47 -3.18
C TYR A 57 -3.98 -5.09 -1.82
N ASP A 58 -3.02 -5.82 -1.24
CA ASP A 58 -3.17 -6.40 0.10
C ASP A 58 -3.34 -5.34 1.19
N LYS A 59 -2.63 -4.21 1.08
CA LYS A 59 -2.83 -3.07 1.99
C LYS A 59 -4.21 -2.45 1.80
N ASN A 60 -4.66 -2.27 0.56
CA ASN A 60 -6.01 -1.79 0.26
C ASN A 60 -7.08 -2.69 0.90
N GLN A 61 -7.00 -4.01 0.68
CA GLN A 61 -7.95 -4.96 1.26
C GLN A 61 -7.95 -4.92 2.79
N ARG A 62 -6.76 -4.88 3.40
CA ARG A 62 -6.65 -4.76 4.86
C ARG A 62 -7.32 -3.50 5.41
N TYR A 63 -7.09 -2.34 4.79
CA TYR A 63 -7.70 -1.09 5.27
C TYR A 63 -9.19 -1.01 4.98
N LEU A 64 -9.65 -1.61 3.87
CA LEU A 64 -11.08 -1.79 3.61
C LEU A 64 -11.75 -2.61 4.71
N GLU A 65 -11.18 -3.77 5.07
CA GLU A 65 -11.73 -4.61 6.14
C GLU A 65 -11.80 -3.91 7.50
N ILE A 66 -10.83 -3.06 7.82
CA ILE A 66 -10.83 -2.28 9.06
C ILE A 66 -11.89 -1.19 8.98
N SER A 67 -11.90 -0.42 7.89
CA SER A 67 -12.88 0.65 7.63
C SER A 67 -14.32 0.13 7.68
N ASP A 68 -14.59 -1.05 7.12
CA ASP A 68 -15.93 -1.66 7.12
C ASP A 68 -16.38 -2.04 8.54
N LYS A 69 -15.47 -2.56 9.37
CA LYS A 69 -15.76 -2.85 10.79
C LYS A 69 -16.06 -1.59 11.57
N GLU A 70 -15.22 -0.56 11.41
CA GLU A 70 -15.42 0.74 12.05
C GLU A 70 -16.72 1.42 11.60
N TRP A 71 -17.09 1.27 10.32
CA TRP A 71 -18.34 1.80 9.79
C TRP A 71 -19.55 1.11 10.42
N GLU A 72 -19.53 -0.22 10.55
CA GLU A 72 -20.62 -0.95 11.18
C GLU A 72 -20.74 -0.61 12.68
N GLU A 73 -19.62 -0.46 13.39
CA GLU A 73 -19.63 0.03 14.78
C GLU A 73 -20.22 1.44 14.88
N TYR A 74 -19.80 2.36 14.01
CA TYR A 74 -20.33 3.72 13.96
C TYR A 74 -21.84 3.73 13.66
N LYS A 75 -22.28 2.96 12.67
CA LYS A 75 -23.69 2.80 12.30
C LYS A 75 -24.53 2.28 13.47
N ASN A 76 -24.03 1.27 14.19
CA ASN A 76 -24.72 0.70 15.36
C ASN A 76 -24.78 1.68 16.55
N SER A 77 -23.87 2.65 16.61
CA SER A 77 -23.89 3.69 17.64
C SER A 77 -24.97 4.77 17.41
N ILE A 78 -25.57 4.83 16.22
CA ILE A 78 -26.58 5.86 15.87
C ILE A 78 -27.98 5.38 16.28
N PRO A 79 -28.66 6.07 17.21
CA PRO A 79 -30.02 5.72 17.61
C PRO A 79 -30.99 5.75 16.42
N ASN A 80 -31.89 4.77 16.35
CA ASN A 80 -32.92 4.68 15.32
C ASN A 80 -32.40 4.71 13.88
N TRP A 81 -31.17 4.23 13.61
CA TRP A 81 -30.56 4.21 12.27
C TRP A 81 -31.52 3.78 11.14
N ASN A 82 -32.32 2.74 11.36
CA ASN A 82 -33.24 2.21 10.36
C ASN A 82 -34.37 3.19 9.99
N GLN A 83 -34.71 4.12 10.88
CA GLN A 83 -35.75 5.14 10.68
C GLN A 83 -35.21 6.42 10.03
N LEU A 84 -33.88 6.60 9.96
CA LEU A 84 -33.28 7.76 9.27
C LEU A 84 -33.60 7.73 7.78
N SER A 85 -33.79 8.91 7.21
CA SER A 85 -33.92 9.12 5.77
C SER A 85 -32.64 8.71 5.04
N GLN A 86 -32.75 8.47 3.72
CA GLN A 86 -31.57 8.16 2.92
C GLN A 86 -30.55 9.31 2.89
N GLU A 87 -31.02 10.55 2.97
CA GLU A 87 -30.15 11.72 2.98
C GLU A 87 -29.32 11.81 4.25
N GLU A 88 -29.94 11.58 5.42
CA GLU A 88 -29.21 11.50 6.71
C GLU A 88 -28.20 10.35 6.71
N LYS A 89 -28.59 9.17 6.24
CA LYS A 89 -27.66 8.03 6.09
C LYS A 89 -26.48 8.36 5.19
N ASN A 90 -26.73 9.09 4.09
CA ASN A 90 -25.67 9.55 3.19
C ASN A 90 -24.74 10.58 3.87
N GLN A 91 -25.28 11.49 4.68
CA GLN A 91 -24.47 12.46 5.44
C GLN A 91 -23.59 11.76 6.47
N HIS A 92 -24.11 10.76 7.18
CA HIS A 92 -23.33 9.91 8.08
C HIS A 92 -22.21 9.18 7.35
N ASN A 93 -22.51 8.58 6.20
CA ASN A 93 -21.50 7.90 5.38
C ASN A 93 -20.39 8.86 4.93
N VAL A 94 -20.75 10.06 4.47
CA VAL A 94 -19.77 11.10 4.12
C VAL A 94 -18.94 11.52 5.32
N SER A 95 -19.58 11.80 6.46
CA SER A 95 -18.89 12.23 7.69
C SER A 95 -17.91 11.17 8.19
N PHE A 96 -18.31 9.90 8.16
CA PHE A 96 -17.48 8.77 8.55
C PHE A 96 -16.25 8.67 7.66
N ASN A 97 -16.43 8.57 6.33
CA ASN A 97 -15.29 8.42 5.41
C ASN A 97 -14.31 9.59 5.50
N LEU A 98 -14.81 10.83 5.64
CA LEU A 98 -13.95 12.01 5.79
C LEU A 98 -13.14 12.02 7.11
N LYS A 99 -13.54 11.24 8.12
CA LYS A 99 -12.88 11.17 9.43
C LYS A 99 -12.10 9.88 9.66
N SER A 100 -12.48 8.77 9.02
CA SER A 100 -11.79 7.49 9.16
C SER A 100 -10.47 7.54 8.39
N ILE A 101 -9.36 7.39 9.10
CA ILE A 101 -8.04 7.39 8.48
C ILE A 101 -7.82 6.12 7.64
N GLU A 102 -8.50 5.03 7.98
CA GLU A 102 -8.44 3.74 7.32
C GLU A 102 -9.15 3.80 5.96
N SER A 103 -10.31 4.46 5.86
CA SER A 103 -10.92 4.75 4.56
C SER A 103 -10.00 5.60 3.68
N GLN A 104 -9.33 6.62 4.25
CA GLN A 104 -8.39 7.44 3.48
C GLN A 104 -7.17 6.64 3.00
N LYS A 105 -6.64 5.71 3.82
CA LYS A 105 -5.56 4.81 3.43
C LYS A 105 -5.99 3.84 2.33
N GLN A 106 -7.20 3.27 2.45
CA GLN A 106 -7.78 2.42 1.42
C GLN A 106 -7.80 3.13 0.06
N ASP A 107 -8.32 4.35 0.01
CA ASP A 107 -8.39 5.18 -1.21
C ASP A 107 -7.00 5.35 -1.86
N ILE A 108 -5.98 5.63 -1.05
CA ILE A 108 -4.60 5.81 -1.50
C ILE A 108 -4.05 4.52 -2.11
N PHE A 109 -4.21 3.38 -1.44
CA PHE A 109 -3.70 2.11 -1.95
C PHE A 109 -4.46 1.62 -3.17
N GLN A 110 -5.77 1.91 -3.25
CA GLN A 110 -6.53 1.67 -4.47
C GLN A 110 -5.98 2.50 -5.65
N PHE A 111 -5.64 3.76 -5.39
CA PHE A 111 -5.07 4.62 -6.42
C PHE A 111 -3.70 4.11 -6.87
N TRP A 112 -2.85 3.65 -5.95
CA TRP A 112 -1.58 2.98 -6.26
C TRP A 112 -1.74 1.79 -7.19
N VAL A 113 -2.73 0.93 -6.95
CA VAL A 113 -3.03 -0.20 -7.85
C VAL A 113 -3.31 0.30 -9.27
N ASN A 114 -4.10 1.36 -9.43
CA ASN A 114 -4.38 1.94 -10.75
C ASN A 114 -3.12 2.56 -11.39
N THR A 115 -2.30 3.23 -10.59
CA THR A 115 -1.00 3.76 -11.03
C THR A 115 -0.09 2.66 -11.55
N TYR A 116 0.00 1.52 -10.87
CA TYR A 116 0.85 0.42 -11.29
C TYR A 116 0.35 -0.26 -12.56
N LYS A 117 -0.97 -0.39 -12.75
CA LYS A 117 -1.54 -0.83 -14.03
C LYS A 117 -1.18 0.11 -15.19
N TYR A 118 -1.15 1.41 -14.95
CA TYR A 118 -0.67 2.37 -15.93
C TYR A 118 0.84 2.25 -16.17
N LYS A 119 1.64 1.99 -15.13
CA LYS A 119 3.07 1.70 -15.30
C LYS A 119 3.30 0.44 -16.13
N ILE A 120 2.53 -0.62 -15.91
CA ILE A 120 2.54 -1.82 -16.75
C ILE A 120 2.21 -1.48 -18.20
N TYR A 121 1.19 -0.64 -18.45
CA TYR A 121 0.85 -0.19 -19.80
C TYR A 121 2.03 0.47 -20.52
N GLN A 122 2.88 1.21 -19.81
CA GLN A 122 4.09 1.80 -20.40
C GLN A 122 5.12 0.74 -20.84
N PHE A 123 5.18 -0.44 -20.20
CA PHE A 123 6.03 -1.56 -20.61
C PHE A 123 5.40 -2.48 -21.66
N ASN A 124 4.12 -2.80 -21.49
CA ASN A 124 3.38 -3.75 -22.32
C ASN A 124 1.88 -3.42 -22.31
N THR A 125 1.37 -2.97 -23.45
CA THR A 125 -0.03 -2.56 -23.61
C THR A 125 -1.01 -3.73 -23.56
N GLU A 126 -0.57 -4.94 -23.89
CA GLU A 126 -1.38 -6.15 -23.96
C GLU A 126 -1.30 -6.99 -22.67
N TYR A 127 -0.69 -6.46 -21.62
CA TYR A 127 -0.51 -7.19 -20.39
C TYR A 127 -1.86 -7.49 -19.71
N ASP A 128 -2.13 -8.76 -19.46
CA ASP A 128 -3.24 -9.25 -18.63
C ASP A 128 -2.81 -10.55 -17.93
N LYS A 129 -2.77 -10.53 -16.61
CA LYS A 129 -2.41 -11.68 -15.79
C LYS A 129 -3.19 -11.71 -14.49
N ARG A 130 -3.42 -12.91 -13.98
CA ARG A 130 -4.01 -13.17 -12.66
C ARG A 130 -2.93 -13.62 -11.68
N PHE A 131 -2.97 -13.06 -10.48
CA PHE A 131 -2.09 -13.37 -9.36
C PHE A 131 -2.88 -13.82 -8.14
N ILE A 132 -2.19 -14.55 -7.28
CA ILE A 132 -2.56 -14.71 -5.88
C ILE A 132 -1.59 -13.86 -5.07
N THR A 133 -2.11 -12.90 -4.32
CA THR A 133 -1.28 -12.01 -3.49
C THR A 133 -0.69 -12.77 -2.29
N PRO A 134 0.33 -12.22 -1.62
CA PRO A 134 0.86 -12.82 -0.39
C PRO A 134 -0.19 -13.15 0.67
N ASN A 135 -1.26 -12.35 0.79
CA ASN A 135 -2.37 -12.62 1.71
C ASN A 135 -3.43 -13.59 1.15
N GLY A 136 -3.21 -14.19 -0.02
CA GLY A 136 -4.12 -15.16 -0.63
C GLY A 136 -5.25 -14.55 -1.45
N ASN A 137 -5.25 -13.23 -1.68
CA ASN A 137 -6.29 -12.58 -2.46
C ASN A 137 -6.08 -12.82 -3.96
N LYS A 138 -7.18 -12.96 -4.71
CA LYS A 138 -7.14 -13.07 -6.17
C LYS A 138 -7.10 -11.67 -6.78
N LEU A 139 -6.04 -11.37 -7.52
CA LEU A 139 -5.86 -10.07 -8.17
C LEU A 139 -5.69 -10.25 -9.69
N ASN A 140 -6.51 -9.57 -10.49
CA ASN A 140 -6.28 -9.45 -11.93
C ASN A 140 -5.56 -8.14 -12.23
N ILE A 141 -4.36 -8.21 -12.78
CA ILE A 141 -3.59 -7.06 -13.20
C ILE A 141 -3.64 -7.00 -14.73
N LYS A 142 -4.18 -5.91 -15.24
CA LYS A 142 -4.23 -5.60 -16.66
C LYS A 142 -3.63 -4.23 -16.91
N ALA A 143 -2.98 -4.06 -18.06
CA ALA A 143 -2.54 -2.75 -18.52
C ALA A 143 -3.74 -1.80 -18.63
N GLU A 144 -3.61 -0.61 -18.05
CA GLU A 144 -4.63 0.44 -18.15
C GLU A 144 -3.99 1.66 -18.82
N ASN A 145 -4.58 2.14 -19.91
CA ASN A 145 -4.04 3.28 -20.66
C ASN A 145 -4.19 4.61 -19.90
N SER A 146 -3.60 5.66 -20.45
CA SER A 146 -3.61 7.01 -19.86
C SER A 146 -5.02 7.58 -19.64
N ASN A 147 -5.99 7.25 -20.51
CA ASN A 147 -7.36 7.72 -20.37
C ASN A 147 -8.04 7.12 -19.13
N LEU A 148 -7.89 5.81 -18.91
CA LEU A 148 -8.41 5.13 -17.72
C LEU A 148 -7.72 5.63 -16.45
N TYR A 149 -6.42 5.88 -16.51
CA TYR A 149 -5.68 6.41 -15.37
C TYR A 149 -6.07 7.86 -15.03
N GLY A 150 -6.23 8.72 -16.05
CA GLY A 150 -6.75 10.08 -15.88
C GLY A 150 -8.18 10.11 -15.34
N TYR A 151 -9.04 9.19 -15.79
CA TYR A 151 -10.39 9.04 -15.24
C TYR A 151 -10.37 8.62 -13.77
N SER A 152 -9.46 7.73 -13.38
CA SER A 152 -9.27 7.33 -11.98
C SER A 152 -8.89 8.54 -11.10
N LEU A 153 -8.02 9.43 -11.59
CA LEU A 153 -7.71 10.68 -10.89
C LEU A 153 -8.95 11.55 -10.73
N LYS A 154 -9.70 11.77 -11.82
CA LYS A 154 -10.92 12.59 -11.79
C LYS A 154 -11.89 12.10 -10.72
N LEU A 155 -12.18 10.80 -10.69
CA LEU A 155 -13.06 10.20 -9.68
C LEU A 155 -12.57 10.44 -8.25
N ALA A 156 -11.27 10.26 -8.00
CA ALA A 156 -10.70 10.49 -6.68
C ALA A 156 -10.77 11.96 -6.23
N LEU A 157 -10.57 12.91 -7.16
CA LEU A 157 -10.62 14.34 -6.87
C LEU A 157 -12.06 14.86 -6.70
N GLU A 158 -13.02 14.29 -7.41
CA GLU A 158 -14.44 14.66 -7.32
C GLU A 158 -15.17 13.95 -6.17
N SER A 159 -14.60 12.87 -5.63
CA SER A 159 -15.18 12.12 -4.51
C SER A 159 -15.45 13.01 -3.29
N LYS A 160 -16.69 12.97 -2.80
CA LYS A 160 -17.10 13.62 -1.55
C LYS A 160 -16.65 12.87 -0.29
N TYR A 161 -16.15 11.63 -0.45
CA TYR A 161 -15.67 10.78 0.65
C TYR A 161 -14.18 11.00 0.95
N THR A 162 -13.47 11.65 0.03
CA THR A 162 -12.02 11.80 0.10
C THR A 162 -11.67 13.20 0.63
N THR A 163 -10.82 13.28 1.65
CA THR A 163 -10.40 14.56 2.23
C THR A 163 -9.48 15.34 1.28
N LYS A 164 -9.32 16.65 1.51
CA LYS A 164 -8.33 17.46 0.78
C LYS A 164 -6.92 16.86 0.88
N LYS A 165 -6.49 16.45 2.09
CA LYS A 165 -5.16 15.85 2.31
C LYS A 165 -4.95 14.60 1.45
N THR A 166 -5.97 13.75 1.35
CA THR A 166 -5.92 12.53 0.54
C THR A 166 -5.93 12.84 -0.95
N LYS A 167 -6.73 13.82 -1.40
CA LYS A 167 -6.72 14.31 -2.78
C LYS A 167 -5.34 14.85 -3.18
N ASP A 168 -4.72 15.66 -2.32
CA ASP A 168 -3.36 16.19 -2.54
C ASP A 168 -2.33 15.04 -2.63
N HIS A 169 -2.52 13.99 -1.84
CA HIS A 169 -1.66 12.81 -1.89
C HIS A 169 -1.86 12.01 -3.19
N ILE A 170 -3.10 11.75 -3.58
CA ILE A 170 -3.45 11.10 -4.85
C ILE A 170 -2.89 11.88 -6.04
N GLN A 171 -2.97 13.21 -6.02
CA GLN A 171 -2.37 14.05 -7.05
C GLN A 171 -0.85 13.86 -7.15
N LYS A 172 -0.14 13.70 -6.03
CA LYS A 172 1.30 13.41 -6.04
C LYS A 172 1.61 12.05 -6.66
N ILE A 173 0.83 11.03 -6.32
CA ILE A 173 0.95 9.70 -6.94
C ILE A 173 0.70 9.79 -8.44
N TYR A 174 -0.34 10.53 -8.85
CA TYR A 174 -0.65 10.75 -10.25
C TYR A 174 0.50 11.41 -11.00
N ASN A 175 1.03 12.50 -10.44
CA ASN A 175 2.13 13.25 -11.04
C ASN A 175 3.40 12.38 -11.21
N TRP A 176 3.66 11.44 -10.28
CA TRP A 176 4.70 10.44 -10.45
C TRP A 176 4.34 9.39 -11.51
N GLY A 177 3.10 8.92 -11.50
CA GLY A 177 2.59 7.91 -12.42
C GLY A 177 2.67 8.32 -13.88
N ILE A 178 2.37 9.59 -14.19
CA ILE A 178 2.40 10.11 -15.57
C ILE A 178 3.79 10.33 -16.13
N GLN A 179 4.83 10.35 -15.29
CA GLN A 179 6.20 10.45 -15.78
C GLN A 179 6.49 9.27 -16.71
N GLU A 180 7.18 9.55 -17.81
CA GLU A 180 7.70 8.52 -18.70
C GLU A 180 8.66 7.63 -17.90
N ASN A 181 8.49 6.31 -18.00
CA ASN A 181 9.41 5.38 -17.36
C ASN A 181 10.63 5.19 -18.28
N PRO A 182 11.85 5.56 -17.86
CA PRO A 182 13.04 5.43 -18.70
C PRO A 182 13.36 3.97 -19.05
N ASN A 183 12.87 3.01 -18.28
CA ASN A 183 13.11 1.58 -18.48
C ASN A 183 12.18 0.94 -19.53
N THR A 184 11.25 1.71 -20.11
CA THR A 184 10.30 1.21 -21.14
C THR A 184 10.72 1.54 -22.56
N LYS A 185 11.81 2.30 -22.75
CA LYS A 185 12.33 2.64 -24.08
C LYS A 185 13.16 1.49 -24.62
N ASN A 186 12.55 0.71 -25.51
CA ASN A 186 13.23 -0.10 -26.52
C ASN A 186 12.91 0.49 -27.90
#